data_AF-A0A0D0F3I5-F1
#
_entry.id   AF-A0A0D0F3I5-F1
#
_cell.length_a   1.000
_cell.length_b   1.000
_cell.length_c   1.000
_cell.angle_alpha   90.00
_cell.angle_beta   90.00
_cell.angle_gamma   90.00
#
_symmetry.space_group_name_H-M   'P 1'
#
loop_
_entity.id
_entity.type
_entity.pdbx_description
1 polymer ?
#
loop_
_entity_poly.entity_id
_entity_poly.type
_entity_poly.pdbx_seq_one_letter_code
_entity_poly.pdbx_strand_id
1 'polypeptide(L)'
;MIPKVIQGGNFSDHRGTISYVNDFSFKDIERFYIISNSDENPIRAWQGHKLDAKNFYCLSGSFKIHFVKIDNWKKPSKDLKIETIFVSASESKIVHIPMGYANAIQSLEKDSKLISFSTLPLANVSEDDVRYDSNYWEINGF
;
A
#
# COMPACT_ATOMS: atom_id res chain seq x y z
N MET A 1 -8.06 -11.73 8.29
CA MET A 1 -6.66 -11.92 7.87
C MET A 1 -5.80 -10.82 8.48
N ILE A 2 -4.49 -11.05 8.60
CA ILE A 2 -3.52 -10.04 9.06
C ILE A 2 -2.66 -9.57 7.87
N PRO A 3 -2.10 -8.35 7.91
CA PRO A 3 -1.14 -7.88 6.92
C PRO A 3 0.05 -8.84 6.79
N LYS A 4 0.56 -9.00 5.58
CA LYS A 4 1.68 -9.90 5.29
C LYS A 4 2.53 -9.40 4.14
N VAL A 5 3.80 -9.82 4.13
CA VAL A 5 4.70 -9.64 3.00
C VAL A 5 4.80 -10.98 2.26
N ILE A 6 4.60 -10.94 0.94
CA ILE A 6 4.81 -12.08 0.05
C ILE A 6 6.13 -11.82 -0.65
N GLN A 7 7.12 -12.64 -0.34
CA GLN A 7 8.47 -12.48 -0.87
C GLN A 7 8.53 -12.97 -2.32
N GLY A 8 9.30 -12.25 -3.11
CA GLY A 8 9.65 -12.60 -4.47
C GLY A 8 11.15 -12.75 -4.63
N GLY A 9 11.62 -12.51 -5.84
CA GLY A 9 13.04 -12.56 -6.17
C GLY A 9 13.37 -11.74 -7.41
N ASN A 10 14.67 -11.57 -7.61
CA ASN A 10 15.24 -10.96 -8.79
C ASN A 10 16.23 -11.93 -9.42
N PHE A 11 16.24 -12.03 -10.74
CA PHE A 11 17.24 -12.77 -11.51
C PHE A 11 17.84 -11.84 -12.56
N SER A 12 19.17 -11.72 -12.60
CA SER A 12 19.87 -10.80 -13.49
C SER A 12 20.83 -11.54 -14.41
N ASP A 13 20.83 -11.15 -15.68
CA ASP A 13 21.82 -11.58 -16.68
C ASP A 13 22.18 -10.41 -17.63
N HIS A 14 22.92 -10.69 -18.70
CA HIS A 14 23.36 -9.69 -19.68
C HIS A 14 22.21 -8.96 -20.42
N ARG A 15 20.97 -9.44 -20.33
CA ARG A 15 19.77 -8.82 -20.93
C ARG A 15 19.07 -7.86 -19.97
N GLY A 16 19.40 -7.89 -18.68
CA GLY A 16 18.76 -7.10 -17.64
C GLY A 16 18.34 -7.93 -16.43
N THR A 17 17.28 -7.49 -15.73
CA THR A 17 16.77 -8.13 -14.52
C THR A 17 15.30 -8.51 -14.68
N ILE A 18 14.96 -9.73 -14.27
CA ILE A 18 13.59 -10.21 -14.11
C ILE A 18 13.25 -10.17 -12.62
N SER A 19 12.16 -9.48 -12.27
CA SER A 19 11.60 -9.45 -10.91
C SER A 19 10.30 -10.25 -10.89
N TYR A 20 10.09 -11.06 -9.85
CA TYR A 20 8.92 -11.93 -9.77
C TYR A 20 8.46 -12.12 -8.32
N VAL A 21 7.16 -12.35 -8.13
CA VAL A 21 6.55 -12.74 -6.85
C VAL A 21 5.63 -13.93 -7.11
N ASN A 22 6.20 -15.13 -7.23
CA ASN A 22 5.48 -16.32 -7.70
C ASN A 22 4.34 -16.76 -6.77
N ASP A 23 4.47 -16.48 -5.47
CA ASP A 23 3.45 -16.82 -4.46
C ASP A 23 2.29 -15.82 -4.43
N PHE A 24 2.33 -14.76 -5.25
CA PHE A 24 1.23 -13.83 -5.42
C PHE A 24 0.33 -14.27 -6.57
N SER A 25 -0.96 -14.49 -6.27
CA SER A 25 -1.98 -14.75 -7.27
C SER A 25 -2.77 -13.49 -7.56
N PHE A 26 -3.03 -13.24 -8.83
CA PHE A 26 -3.96 -12.20 -9.28
C PHE A 26 -5.43 -12.63 -9.16
N LYS A 27 -5.70 -13.81 -8.61
CA LYS A 27 -7.06 -14.23 -8.28
C LYS A 27 -7.71 -13.18 -7.39
N ASP A 28 -8.95 -12.82 -7.71
CA ASP A 28 -9.76 -11.82 -7.01
C ASP A 28 -9.24 -10.37 -7.12
N ILE A 29 -8.24 -10.10 -7.96
CA ILE A 29 -7.83 -8.72 -8.31
C ILE A 29 -8.77 -8.19 -9.39
N GLU A 30 -9.42 -7.07 -9.10
CA GLU A 30 -10.38 -6.41 -9.98
C GLU A 30 -9.71 -5.33 -10.83
N ARG A 31 -8.72 -4.63 -10.26
CA ARG A 31 -8.05 -3.49 -10.89
C ARG A 31 -6.72 -3.16 -10.23
N PHE A 32 -5.94 -2.32 -10.91
CA PHE A 32 -4.73 -1.74 -10.37
C PHE A 32 -4.69 -0.22 -10.52
N TYR A 33 -3.87 0.41 -9.69
CA TYR A 33 -3.52 1.82 -9.77
C TYR A 33 -2.00 1.95 -9.67
N ILE A 34 -1.44 3.01 -10.25
CA ILE A 34 -0.05 3.39 -10.03
C ILE A 34 -0.06 4.69 -9.23
N ILE A 35 0.64 4.67 -8.09
CA ILE A 35 0.77 5.80 -7.17
C ILE A 35 2.14 6.44 -7.42
N SER A 36 2.10 7.74 -7.69
CA SER A 36 3.26 8.63 -7.73
C SER A 36 2.89 9.88 -6.94
N ASN A 37 3.51 10.06 -5.78
CA ASN A 37 3.34 11.26 -4.97
C ASN A 37 4.29 12.36 -5.47
N SER A 38 3.94 13.63 -5.24
CA SER A 38 4.83 14.74 -5.61
C SER A 38 5.92 14.93 -4.56
N ASP A 39 7.02 15.59 -4.93
CA ASP A 39 8.13 15.88 -4.02
C ASP A 39 7.68 16.78 -2.86
N GLU A 40 6.73 17.70 -3.10
CA GLU A 40 6.17 18.60 -2.09
C GLU A 40 5.17 17.90 -1.16
N ASN A 41 4.55 16.81 -1.60
CA ASN A 41 3.55 16.05 -0.85
C ASN A 41 3.88 14.56 -0.92
N PRO A 42 4.96 14.10 -0.24
CA PRO A 42 5.45 12.74 -0.38
C PRO A 42 4.53 11.70 0.27
N ILE A 43 3.53 12.13 1.07
CA ILE A 43 2.60 11.26 1.80
C ILE A 43 1.19 11.39 1.22
N ARG A 44 0.61 10.26 0.83
CA ARG A 44 -0.81 10.11 0.50
C ARG A 44 -1.51 9.36 1.64
N ALA A 45 -2.24 10.09 2.48
CA ALA A 45 -2.86 9.59 3.71
C ALA A 45 -4.17 10.31 4.03
N TRP A 46 -5.05 9.75 4.86
CA TRP A 46 -5.19 8.33 5.18
C TRP A 46 -6.40 7.78 4.43
N GLN A 47 -6.24 6.62 3.78
CA GLN A 47 -7.32 5.99 3.04
C GLN A 47 -7.76 4.71 3.74
N GLY A 48 -9.04 4.68 4.16
CA GLY A 48 -9.65 3.52 4.79
C GLY A 48 -10.23 2.54 3.77
N HIS A 49 -10.10 1.25 4.07
CA HIS A 49 -10.66 0.15 3.29
C HIS A 49 -11.46 -0.80 4.18
N LYS A 50 -12.79 -0.65 4.19
CA LYS A 50 -13.77 -1.55 4.82
C LYS A 50 -13.91 -2.86 4.05
N LEU A 51 -13.89 -2.80 2.73
CA LEU A 51 -14.24 -3.89 1.81
C LEU A 51 -13.09 -4.29 0.89
N ASP A 52 -12.10 -3.42 0.68
CA ASP A 52 -11.01 -3.66 -0.26
C ASP A 52 -9.76 -4.20 0.42
N ALA A 53 -9.14 -5.24 -0.14
CA ALA A 53 -7.78 -5.61 0.20
C ALA A 53 -6.81 -4.97 -0.78
N LYS A 54 -5.71 -4.42 -0.26
CA LYS A 54 -4.68 -3.77 -1.06
C LYS A 54 -3.41 -4.61 -1.12
N ASN A 55 -2.87 -4.75 -2.32
CA ASN A 55 -1.61 -5.43 -2.55
C ASN A 55 -0.67 -4.44 -3.23
N PHE A 56 0.43 -4.09 -2.57
CA PHE A 56 1.35 -3.07 -3.05
C PHE A 56 2.66 -3.68 -3.53
N TYR A 57 3.17 -3.21 -4.67
CA TYR A 57 4.46 -3.59 -5.22
C TYR A 57 5.23 -2.35 -5.70
N CYS A 58 6.51 -2.26 -5.36
CA CYS A 58 7.34 -1.11 -5.72
C CYS A 58 7.92 -1.30 -7.13
N LEU A 59 7.53 -0.41 -8.06
CA LEU A 59 8.01 -0.42 -9.45
C LEU A 59 9.32 0.38 -9.61
N SER A 60 9.44 1.52 -8.94
CA SER A 60 10.63 2.38 -8.95
C SER A 60 10.78 3.12 -7.64
N GLY A 61 12.04 3.42 -7.28
CA GLY A 61 12.39 4.11 -6.03
C GLY A 61 12.07 3.28 -4.80
N SER A 62 11.57 3.96 -3.76
CA SER A 62 11.22 3.32 -2.49
C SER A 62 10.10 4.05 -1.75
N PHE A 63 9.41 3.30 -0.88
CA PHE A 63 8.28 3.77 -0.10
C PHE A 63 8.30 3.24 1.33
N LYS A 64 7.69 3.98 2.25
CA LYS A 64 7.09 3.42 3.47
C LYS A 64 5.59 3.28 3.26
N ILE A 65 5.09 2.08 3.54
CA ILE A 65 3.66 1.78 3.56
C ILE A 65 3.26 1.71 5.02
N HIS A 66 2.54 2.72 5.49
CA HIS A 66 2.00 2.78 6.83
C HIS A 66 0.56 2.27 6.82
N PHE A 67 0.15 1.60 7.89
CA PHE A 67 -1.23 1.18 8.04
C PHE A 67 -1.64 1.04 9.50
N VAL A 68 -2.94 1.22 9.73
CA VAL A 68 -3.60 1.08 11.03
C VAL A 68 -4.80 0.15 10.88
N LYS A 69 -5.01 -0.74 11.85
CA LYS A 69 -6.23 -1.56 11.90
C LYS A 69 -7.36 -0.71 12.49
N ILE A 70 -8.43 -0.51 11.74
CA ILE A 70 -9.56 0.30 12.19
C ILE A 70 -10.36 -0.48 13.23
N ASP A 71 -10.52 0.12 14.41
CA ASP A 71 -11.35 -0.39 15.51
C ASP A 71 -12.82 0.01 15.37
N ASN A 72 -13.08 1.23 14.88
CA ASN A 72 -14.41 1.78 14.70
C ASN A 72 -14.46 2.73 13.49
N TRP A 73 -15.28 2.40 12.49
CA TRP A 73 -15.38 3.20 11.26
C TRP A 73 -16.10 4.54 11.39
N LYS A 74 -16.85 4.78 12.47
CA LYS A 74 -17.54 6.05 12.72
C LYS A 74 -16.66 7.02 13.49
N LYS A 75 -15.88 6.51 14.45
CA LYS A 75 -14.96 7.29 15.29
C LYS A 75 -13.80 6.38 15.71
N PRO A 76 -12.80 6.18 14.85
CA PRO A 76 -11.68 5.33 15.21
C PRO A 76 -10.86 5.96 16.33
N SER A 77 -10.17 5.14 17.12
CA SER A 77 -9.24 5.68 18.10
C SER A 77 -8.09 6.42 17.42
N LYS A 78 -7.62 7.52 18.01
CA LYS A 78 -6.40 8.21 17.58
C LYS A 78 -5.12 7.49 18.04
N ASP A 79 -5.25 6.59 19.01
CA ASP A 79 -4.12 5.86 19.59
C ASP A 79 -3.89 4.50 18.90
N LEU A 80 -4.51 4.27 17.73
CA LEU A 80 -4.28 3.06 16.97
C LEU A 80 -2.81 2.96 16.57
N LYS A 81 -2.23 1.78 16.79
CA LYS A 81 -0.83 1.51 16.45
C LYS A 81 -0.62 1.61 14.94
N ILE A 82 0.28 2.49 14.53
CA ILE A 82 0.79 2.54 13.17
C ILE A 82 1.81 1.43 12.98
N GLU A 83 1.56 0.56 12.02
CA GLU A 83 2.54 -0.39 11.51
C GLU A 83 3.13 0.15 10.20
N THR A 84 4.37 -0.23 9.88
CA THR A 84 5.08 0.30 8.71
C THR A 84 5.93 -0.76 8.06
N ILE A 85 5.85 -0.85 6.74
CA ILE A 85 6.68 -1.73 5.93
C ILE A 85 7.41 -0.88 4.89
N PHE A 86 8.74 -1.00 4.85
CA PHE A 86 9.56 -0.44 3.78
C PHE A 86 9.51 -1.33 2.54
N VAL A 87 9.40 -0.73 1.36
CA VAL A 87 9.50 -1.39 0.06
C VAL A 87 10.42 -0.60 -0.86
N SER A 88 11.21 -1.29 -1.68
CA SER A 88 12.04 -0.68 -2.71
C SER A 88 11.96 -1.49 -3.99
N ALA A 89 12.22 -0.86 -5.13
CA ALA A 89 12.29 -1.56 -6.42
C ALA A 89 13.43 -2.60 -6.49
N SER A 90 14.44 -2.49 -5.61
CA SER A 90 15.49 -3.52 -5.46
C SER A 90 15.00 -4.80 -4.79
N GLU A 91 13.87 -4.75 -4.08
CA GLU A 91 13.27 -5.89 -3.37
C GLU A 91 11.94 -6.26 -4.02
N SER A 92 11.92 -7.31 -4.84
CA SER A 92 10.68 -7.79 -5.43
C SER A 92 9.81 -8.47 -4.37
N LYS A 93 8.80 -7.75 -3.86
CA LYS A 93 7.86 -8.26 -2.85
C LYS A 93 6.51 -7.56 -2.94
N ILE A 94 5.46 -8.27 -2.53
CA ILE A 94 4.10 -7.72 -2.38
C ILE A 94 3.82 -7.47 -0.90
N VAL A 95 3.31 -6.29 -0.56
CA VAL A 95 2.72 -6.00 0.75
C VAL A 95 1.21 -6.15 0.64
N HIS A 96 0.66 -7.20 1.26
CA HIS A 96 -0.77 -7.43 1.35
C HIS A 96 -1.33 -6.84 2.64
N ILE A 97 -2.27 -5.92 2.50
CA ILE A 97 -3.07 -5.35 3.58
C ILE A 97 -4.53 -5.77 3.35
N PRO A 98 -5.11 -6.59 4.23
CA PRO A 98 -6.50 -7.01 4.08
C PRO A 98 -7.46 -5.83 4.34
N MET A 99 -8.73 -6.02 3.99
CA MET A 99 -9.79 -5.09 4.41
C MET A 99 -9.82 -4.95 5.95
N GLY A 100 -10.37 -3.84 6.43
CA GLY A 100 -10.38 -3.46 7.85
C GLY A 100 -9.29 -2.49 8.26
N TYR A 101 -8.50 -1.96 7.31
CA TYR A 101 -7.34 -1.12 7.59
C TYR A 101 -7.45 0.23 6.88
N ALA A 102 -6.80 1.25 7.43
CA ALA A 102 -6.43 2.44 6.67
C ALA A 102 -4.94 2.41 6.36
N ASN A 103 -4.54 2.94 5.20
CA ASN A 103 -3.13 3.07 4.82
C ASN A 103 -2.73 4.51 4.49
N ALA A 104 -1.44 4.74 4.60
CA ALA A 104 -0.74 5.94 4.14
C ALA A 104 0.50 5.51 3.37
N ILE A 105 0.67 6.07 2.17
CA ILE A 105 1.76 5.75 1.25
C ILE A 105 2.73 6.92 1.22
N GLN A 106 3.95 6.71 1.71
CA GLN A 106 5.02 7.71 1.73
C GLN A 106 6.09 7.35 0.70
N SER A 107 6.28 8.18 -0.33
CA SER A 107 7.44 8.11 -1.22
C SER A 107 8.70 8.58 -0.47
N LEU A 108 9.82 7.90 -0.70
CA LEU A 108 11.12 8.27 -0.09
C LEU A 108 12.11 8.81 -1.12
N GLU A 109 11.85 8.57 -2.40
CA GLU A 109 12.67 9.03 -3.53
C GLU A 109 11.79 9.72 -4.57
N LYS A 110 12.38 10.67 -5.29
CA LYS A 110 11.76 11.31 -6.45
C LYS A 110 11.41 10.27 -7.52
N ASP A 111 10.32 10.50 -8.26
CA ASP A 111 9.86 9.65 -9.35
C ASP A 111 9.55 8.19 -8.95
N SER A 112 9.35 7.94 -7.64
CA SER A 112 8.95 6.64 -7.12
C SER A 112 7.56 6.25 -7.65
N LYS A 113 7.39 4.97 -7.98
CA LYS A 113 6.13 4.39 -8.46
C LYS A 113 5.77 3.15 -7.67
N LEU A 114 4.59 3.15 -7.07
CA LEU A 114 4.02 2.00 -6.36
C LEU A 114 2.79 1.52 -7.11
N ILE A 115 2.75 0.26 -7.54
CA ILE A 115 1.52 -0.34 -8.05
C ILE A 115 0.69 -0.87 -6.88
N SER A 116 -0.62 -0.62 -6.93
CA SER A 116 -1.61 -1.06 -5.95
C SER A 116 -2.66 -1.90 -6.66
N PHE A 117 -2.76 -3.18 -6.33
CA PHE A 117 -3.84 -4.05 -6.77
C PHE A 117 -4.98 -4.06 -5.76
N SER A 118 -6.22 -3.94 -6.26
CA SER A 118 -7.45 -3.83 -5.50
C SER A 118 -8.35 -5.03 -5.77
N THR A 119 -8.98 -5.56 -4.73
CA THR A 119 -9.94 -6.66 -4.82
C THR A 119 -11.39 -6.19 -4.88
N LEU A 120 -11.62 -4.88 -4.75
CA LEU A 120 -12.97 -4.31 -4.73
C LEU A 120 -13.47 -4.04 -6.16
N PRO A 121 -14.66 -4.53 -6.55
CA PRO A 121 -15.28 -4.19 -7.84
C PRO A 121 -15.53 -2.68 -7.99
N LEU A 122 -15.61 -2.17 -9.22
CA LEU A 122 -15.88 -0.74 -9.47
C LEU A 122 -17.25 -0.29 -8.96
N ALA A 123 -18.25 -1.16 -9.02
CA ALA A 123 -19.61 -0.87 -8.56
C ALA A 123 -19.68 -0.57 -7.05
N ASN A 124 -18.69 -0.98 -6.27
CA ASN A 124 -18.70 -0.91 -4.80
C ASN A 124 -17.73 0.15 -4.25
N VAL A 125 -17.06 0.93 -5.10
CA VAL A 125 -16.05 1.92 -4.68
C VAL A 125 -16.62 2.96 -3.72
N SER A 126 -17.84 3.43 -3.97
CA SER A 126 -18.50 4.45 -3.14
C SER A 126 -18.74 3.99 -1.71
N GLU A 127 -18.90 2.68 -1.48
CA GLU A 127 -19.11 2.09 -0.16
C GLU A 127 -17.81 2.00 0.66
N ASP A 128 -16.66 2.07 -0.01
CA ASP A 128 -15.32 1.96 0.56
C ASP A 128 -14.54 3.29 0.56
N ASP A 129 -15.17 4.39 0.16
CA ASP A 129 -14.50 5.69 0.06
C ASP A 129 -14.39 6.40 1.41
N VAL A 130 -13.55 5.84 2.29
CA VAL A 130 -13.26 6.41 3.61
C VAL A 130 -11.94 7.18 3.57
N ARG A 131 -11.98 8.42 4.04
CA ARG A 131 -10.80 9.28 4.17
C ARG A 131 -10.73 9.85 5.59
N TYR A 132 -9.51 9.96 6.09
CA TYR A 132 -9.20 10.69 7.32
C TYR A 132 -8.16 11.75 7.01
N ASP A 133 -8.13 12.82 7.81
CA ASP A 133 -7.09 13.84 7.72
C ASP A 133 -5.71 13.18 7.77
N SER A 134 -4.75 13.70 7.00
CA SER A 134 -3.40 13.11 6.90
C SER A 134 -2.68 13.04 8.24
N ASN A 135 -3.04 13.90 9.20
CA ASN A 135 -2.53 13.94 10.56
C ASN A 135 -3.41 13.20 11.59
N TYR A 136 -4.40 12.40 11.16
CA TYR A 136 -5.30 11.71 12.10
C TYR A 136 -4.55 10.71 12.98
N TRP A 137 -3.62 9.97 12.38
CA TRP A 137 -2.57 9.21 13.07
C TRP A 137 -1.23 9.79 12.65
N GLU A 138 -0.45 10.26 13.62
CA GLU A 138 0.82 10.96 13.36
C GLU A 138 1.91 9.95 12.97
N ILE A 139 2.33 10.01 11.71
CA ILE A 139 3.47 9.23 11.22
C ILE A 139 4.73 9.97 11.65
N ASN A 140 5.35 9.52 12.75
CA ASN A 140 6.58 10.11 13.31
C ASN A 140 7.60 10.44 12.19
N GLY A 141 7.89 11.73 12.01
CA GLY A 141 8.82 12.22 10.98
C GLY A 141 8.47 13.58 10.36
N PHE A 142 7.36 14.20 10.75
CA PHE A 142 7.00 15.59 10.45
C PHE A 142 6.33 16.24 11.66
#